data_AF-Q5FMK0-F1
#
_entry.id   AF-Q5FMK0-F1
#
_cell.length_a   1.000
_cell.length_b   1.000
_cell.length_c   1.000
_cell.angle_alpha   90.00
_cell.angle_beta   90.00
_cell.angle_gamma   90.00
#
_symmetry.space_group_name_H-M   'P 1'
#
loop_
_entity.id
_entity.type
_entity.pdbx_description
1 polymer ?
#
loop_
_entity_poly.entity_id
_entity_poly.type
_entity_poly.pdbx_seq_one_letter_code
_entity_poly.pdbx_strand_id
1 'polypeptide(L)'
;MKKNLRIVSAAAAALLAVAPVAASAVSTVNAAAVNAIAVGGSATPLPNNSDVQISSSVAGVTTKNGSSYTNGRISGSINASYNGTSYSANFSSSNAGVVVSTPGHTELSGEQINGLEPGSAVTVTLRDGVSFNFGSTNANKTITLAFPKNVSAAGLADANKVSATSETSVDAGKTIQVKTDKNGVVSFGSAQVLNVKVVETSDVRAVSFYDIQTGKTVENGTLSIVAGSNARANVQEIVNAFNAKYQASQLNNANSNANVRLTDNNAQAVATMLRAQNIDVDAQGYFTAPASLSLTFHAESTQNNETAQLPVTVSVTNGKEVTPSTVDSVSKRIMHNAYYYDKDAKRVGTDSVKRYNSVSVLPNTTTINGKAYYQVVENGKAVDKYINAANIDGTKRTLKHNAYVYASSKKRANKVVLKKGEVVTTYGASYTFKNGQKYYKIGDNTDKTYVKVANFR
;
A
#
# COMPACT_ATOMS: atom_id res chain seq x y z
N MET A 1 -83.89 -0.48 -37.08
CA MET A 1 -83.49 0.33 -35.91
C MET A 1 -82.38 1.30 -36.33
N LYS A 2 -82.56 2.58 -35.97
CA LYS A 2 -81.55 3.67 -35.93
C LYS A 2 -80.23 3.18 -35.28
N LYS A 3 -79.01 3.68 -35.50
CA LYS A 3 -78.39 4.81 -36.22
C LYS A 3 -76.86 4.62 -36.12
N ASN A 4 -76.11 5.14 -37.10
CA ASN A 4 -74.79 5.81 -37.03
C ASN A 4 -73.53 5.05 -36.51
N LEU A 5 -72.57 4.69 -37.38
CA LEU A 5 -71.39 5.47 -37.83
C LEU A 5 -70.34 5.79 -36.74
N ARG A 6 -69.12 5.21 -36.86
CA ARG A 6 -67.83 5.90 -37.16
C ARG A 6 -66.59 5.04 -36.84
N ILE A 7 -65.69 4.95 -37.84
CA ILE A 7 -64.22 5.21 -37.83
C ILE A 7 -63.43 4.39 -36.77
N VAL A 8 -62.40 3.60 -37.10
CA VAL A 8 -61.05 4.10 -37.42
C VAL A 8 -60.25 3.12 -38.30
N SER A 9 -59.65 3.71 -39.33
CA SER A 9 -58.57 3.23 -40.19
C SER A 9 -57.34 2.70 -39.44
N ALA A 10 -56.92 1.48 -39.75
CA ALA A 10 -55.59 0.98 -39.45
C ALA A 10 -54.63 1.34 -40.60
N ALA A 11 -53.76 2.32 -40.37
CA ALA A 11 -52.69 2.69 -41.29
C ALA A 11 -51.33 2.27 -40.70
N ALA A 12 -50.63 1.45 -41.48
CA ALA A 12 -49.18 1.31 -41.63
C ALA A 12 -48.25 1.61 -40.43
N ALA A 13 -47.56 0.56 -39.97
CA ALA A 13 -46.24 0.70 -39.37
C ALA A 13 -45.26 -0.22 -40.12
N ALA A 14 -44.23 0.41 -40.69
CA ALA A 14 -43.19 -0.19 -41.50
C ALA A 14 -42.34 -1.20 -40.71
N LEU A 15 -42.05 -2.34 -41.35
CA LEU A 15 -41.17 -3.38 -40.87
C LEU A 15 -39.71 -2.92 -41.02
N LEU A 16 -39.13 -2.32 -39.97
CA LEU A 16 -37.69 -2.06 -39.90
C LEU A 16 -36.99 -3.33 -39.43
N ALA A 17 -36.30 -4.01 -40.36
CA ALA A 17 -35.44 -5.15 -40.04
C ALA A 17 -34.27 -4.69 -39.16
N VAL A 18 -34.31 -5.04 -37.87
CA VAL A 18 -33.18 -4.90 -36.95
C VAL A 18 -32.31 -6.14 -37.07
N ALA A 19 -31.07 -5.96 -37.51
CA ALA A 19 -30.06 -7.00 -37.51
C ALA A 19 -29.80 -7.49 -36.07
N PRO A 20 -29.55 -8.80 -35.85
CA PRO A 20 -29.20 -9.30 -34.53
C PRO A 20 -27.86 -8.71 -34.11
N VAL A 21 -27.87 -7.83 -33.11
CA VAL A 21 -26.68 -7.45 -32.37
C VAL A 21 -26.18 -8.71 -31.67
N ALA A 22 -24.99 -9.17 -32.04
CA ALA A 22 -24.29 -10.22 -31.35
C ALA A 22 -24.23 -9.86 -29.85
N ALA A 23 -24.96 -10.60 -29.04
CA ALA A 23 -24.82 -10.58 -27.60
C ALA A 23 -23.39 -11.04 -27.29
N SER A 24 -22.51 -10.08 -27.01
CA SER A 24 -21.25 -10.37 -26.34
C SER A 24 -21.61 -11.10 -25.07
N ALA A 25 -21.28 -12.39 -25.02
CA ALA A 25 -21.42 -13.21 -23.84
C ALA A 25 -20.73 -12.46 -22.69
N VAL A 26 -21.55 -11.91 -21.79
CA VAL A 26 -21.09 -11.46 -20.48
C VAL A 26 -20.46 -12.69 -19.86
N SER A 27 -19.15 -12.66 -19.66
CA SER A 27 -18.47 -13.64 -18.84
C SER A 27 -19.06 -13.54 -17.44
N THR A 28 -20.06 -14.36 -17.15
CA THR A 28 -20.46 -14.67 -15.79
C THR A 28 -19.28 -15.41 -15.19
N VAL A 29 -18.33 -14.64 -14.65
CA VAL A 29 -17.31 -15.18 -13.77
C VAL A 29 -18.11 -15.77 -12.63
N ASN A 30 -18.21 -17.11 -12.58
CA ASN A 30 -18.67 -17.78 -11.38
C ASN A 30 -17.81 -17.23 -10.26
N ALA A 31 -18.45 -16.45 -9.36
CA ALA A 31 -17.80 -15.96 -8.17
C ALA A 31 -17.37 -17.20 -7.38
N ALA A 32 -16.09 -17.56 -7.50
CA ALA A 32 -15.45 -18.43 -6.54
C ALA A 32 -15.74 -17.81 -5.18
N ALA A 33 -16.25 -18.61 -4.24
CA ALA A 33 -16.48 -18.15 -2.88
C ALA A 33 -15.19 -17.51 -2.38
N VAL A 34 -15.23 -16.19 -2.18
CA VAL A 34 -14.09 -15.43 -1.66
C VAL A 34 -13.99 -15.79 -0.18
N ASN A 35 -13.34 -16.90 0.13
CA ASN A 35 -13.28 -17.47 1.47
C ASN A 35 -12.34 -16.69 2.42
N ALA A 36 -11.65 -15.66 1.94
CA ALA A 36 -10.89 -14.75 2.78
C ALA A 36 -10.69 -13.41 2.07
N ILE A 37 -11.51 -12.42 2.40
CA ILE A 37 -11.14 -11.02 2.19
C ILE A 37 -10.33 -10.64 3.43
N ALA A 38 -9.08 -10.21 3.24
CA ALA A 38 -8.28 -9.64 4.33
C ALA A 38 -8.85 -8.25 4.67
N VAL A 39 -9.89 -8.25 5.50
CA VAL A 39 -10.55 -7.06 6.01
C VAL A 39 -9.87 -6.69 7.34
N GLY A 40 -9.38 -5.45 7.46
CA GLY A 40 -8.53 -4.99 8.56
C GLY A 40 -9.06 -5.25 9.99
N GLY A 41 -8.10 -5.32 10.92
CA GLY A 41 -8.26 -5.71 12.33
C GLY A 41 -7.08 -6.53 12.87
N SER A 42 -5.95 -6.56 12.14
CA SER A 42 -4.77 -7.32 12.56
C SER A 42 -4.11 -6.66 13.76
N ALA A 43 -4.13 -7.35 14.89
CA ALA A 43 -3.44 -6.91 16.09
C ALA A 43 -1.98 -7.34 16.02
N THR A 44 -1.07 -6.37 16.04
CA THR A 44 0.34 -6.69 16.21
C THR A 44 0.63 -6.94 17.70
N PRO A 45 1.34 -8.02 18.05
CA PRO A 45 1.75 -8.28 19.43
C PRO A 45 2.57 -7.14 20.01
N LEU A 46 2.56 -6.99 21.34
CA LEU A 46 3.43 -6.03 22.02
C LEU A 46 4.92 -6.47 21.87
N PRO A 47 5.85 -5.58 21.52
CA PRO A 47 7.27 -5.95 21.46
C PRO A 47 7.88 -6.19 22.86
N ASN A 48 8.64 -7.30 22.96
CA ASN A 48 9.65 -7.71 23.95
C ASN A 48 9.28 -8.10 25.40
N ASN A 49 9.98 -9.15 25.86
CA ASN A 49 10.06 -9.82 27.18
C ASN A 49 9.05 -10.95 27.50
N SER A 50 8.15 -11.34 26.61
CA SER A 50 7.30 -12.52 26.80
C SER A 50 7.76 -13.72 25.97
N ASP A 51 7.50 -14.92 26.49
CA ASP A 51 7.80 -16.18 25.80
C ASP A 51 6.92 -16.34 24.55
N VAL A 52 5.63 -16.02 24.66
CA VAL A 52 4.63 -16.17 23.60
C VAL A 52 4.01 -14.82 23.26
N GLN A 53 3.82 -14.59 21.95
CA GLN A 53 3.21 -13.39 21.40
C GLN A 53 1.84 -13.69 20.81
N ILE A 54 0.79 -13.02 21.31
CA ILE A 54 -0.58 -13.17 20.79
C ILE A 54 -0.88 -12.12 19.72
N SER A 55 -1.55 -12.53 18.66
CA SER A 55 -2.12 -11.65 17.63
C SER A 55 -3.54 -12.09 17.27
N SER A 56 -4.28 -11.24 16.57
CA SER A 56 -5.62 -11.56 16.06
C SER A 56 -5.78 -11.10 14.63
N SER A 57 -6.57 -11.81 13.84
CA SER A 57 -6.98 -11.41 12.48
C SER A 57 -8.50 -11.40 12.32
N VAL A 58 -9.23 -11.18 13.41
CA VAL A 58 -10.69 -11.27 13.45
C VAL A 58 -11.31 -10.10 12.71
N ALA A 59 -12.26 -10.41 11.83
CA ALA A 59 -13.01 -9.44 11.05
C ALA A 59 -14.49 -9.83 10.95
N GLY A 60 -15.35 -8.82 10.83
CA GLY A 60 -16.76 -8.98 10.52
C GLY A 60 -17.07 -8.62 9.08
N VAL A 61 -17.97 -9.37 8.45
CA VAL A 61 -18.51 -9.07 7.13
C VAL A 61 -20.03 -9.13 7.15
N THR A 62 -20.67 -8.34 6.29
CA THR A 62 -22.12 -8.34 6.07
C THR A 62 -22.43 -8.04 4.62
N THR A 63 -23.68 -8.23 4.21
CA THR A 63 -24.20 -7.88 2.88
C THR A 63 -25.48 -7.07 3.02
N LYS A 64 -25.71 -6.11 2.11
CA LYS A 64 -26.92 -5.30 2.13
C LYS A 64 -27.95 -5.82 1.13
N ASN A 65 -29.18 -5.99 1.61
CA ASN A 65 -30.33 -6.33 0.78
C ASN A 65 -31.45 -5.30 1.03
N GLY A 66 -31.66 -4.40 0.07
CA GLY A 66 -32.51 -3.22 0.25
C GLY A 66 -31.97 -2.30 1.35
N SER A 67 -32.80 -2.02 2.36
CA SER A 67 -32.43 -1.18 3.50
C SER A 67 -31.81 -1.95 4.67
N SER A 68 -31.78 -3.29 4.61
CA SER A 68 -31.35 -4.14 5.73
C SER A 68 -30.02 -4.81 5.47
N TYR A 69 -29.22 -4.99 6.53
CA TYR A 69 -28.02 -5.82 6.50
C TYR A 69 -28.37 -7.27 6.81
N THR A 70 -27.72 -8.19 6.10
CA THR A 70 -27.97 -9.63 6.11
C THR A 70 -26.67 -10.41 5.92
N ASN A 71 -26.65 -11.70 6.26
CA ASN A 71 -25.47 -12.58 6.13
C ASN A 71 -24.24 -12.10 6.90
N GLY A 72 -24.45 -11.42 8.03
CA GLY A 72 -23.42 -11.05 8.98
C GLY A 72 -22.62 -12.25 9.49
N ARG A 73 -21.30 -12.20 9.36
CA ARG A 73 -20.38 -13.27 9.78
C ARG A 73 -19.16 -12.68 10.48
N ILE A 74 -18.71 -13.35 11.52
CA ILE A 74 -17.40 -13.11 12.13
C ILE A 74 -16.47 -14.25 11.75
N SER A 75 -15.25 -13.92 11.33
CA SER A 75 -14.24 -14.93 10.97
C SER A 75 -12.83 -14.44 11.29
N GLY A 76 -11.87 -15.36 11.33
CA GLY A 76 -10.46 -15.08 11.60
C GLY A 76 -9.90 -16.01 12.66
N SER A 77 -8.78 -15.64 13.25
CA SER A 77 -8.13 -16.42 14.32
C SER A 77 -7.48 -15.52 15.36
N ILE A 78 -7.29 -16.07 16.56
CA ILE A 78 -6.29 -15.61 17.51
C ILE A 78 -5.08 -16.54 17.37
N ASN A 79 -3.90 -15.98 17.19
CA ASN A 79 -2.68 -16.73 16.95
C ASN A 79 -1.70 -16.48 18.09
N ALA A 80 -1.01 -17.53 18.49
CA ALA A 80 0.10 -17.49 19.43
C ALA A 80 1.39 -17.87 18.68
N SER A 81 2.39 -17.00 18.69
CA SER A 81 3.72 -17.31 18.16
C SER A 81 4.65 -17.67 19.30
N TYR A 82 5.27 -18.85 19.20
CA TYR A 82 6.24 -19.34 20.16
C TYR A 82 7.41 -20.02 19.43
N ASN A 83 8.64 -19.57 19.67
CA ASN A 83 9.86 -20.07 19.02
C ASN A 83 9.75 -20.17 17.48
N GLY A 84 9.10 -19.19 16.85
CA GLY A 84 8.91 -19.15 15.39
C GLY A 84 7.80 -20.06 14.85
N THR A 85 7.07 -20.77 15.72
CA THR A 85 5.91 -21.58 15.35
C THR A 85 4.61 -20.88 15.75
N SER A 86 3.63 -20.86 14.84
CA SER A 86 2.32 -20.26 15.07
C SER A 86 1.27 -21.31 15.46
N TYR A 87 0.48 -21.00 16.48
CA TYR A 87 -0.60 -21.84 16.99
C TYR A 87 -1.90 -21.03 16.97
N SER A 88 -2.95 -21.53 16.34
CA SER A 88 -4.16 -20.74 16.05
C SER A 88 -5.39 -21.32 16.74
N ALA A 89 -6.18 -20.46 17.36
CA ALA A 89 -7.58 -20.71 17.69
C ALA A 89 -8.44 -19.98 16.65
N ASN A 90 -9.18 -20.74 15.84
CA ASN A 90 -10.00 -20.20 14.75
C ASN A 90 -11.42 -19.90 15.22
N PHE A 91 -12.00 -18.80 14.73
CA PHE A 91 -13.43 -18.52 14.87
C PHE A 91 -14.20 -19.40 13.86
N SER A 92 -15.27 -20.06 14.30
CA SER A 92 -16.09 -20.91 13.42
C SER A 92 -16.81 -20.07 12.37
N SER A 93 -16.99 -20.61 11.17
CA SER A 93 -17.74 -19.93 10.08
C SER A 93 -19.27 -19.89 10.30
N SER A 94 -19.75 -20.54 11.38
CA SER A 94 -21.17 -20.73 11.69
C SER A 94 -21.69 -19.83 12.83
N ASN A 95 -20.91 -18.86 13.31
CA ASN A 95 -21.24 -17.99 14.47
C ASN A 95 -21.55 -18.75 15.79
N ALA A 96 -21.42 -20.08 15.83
CA ALA A 96 -21.65 -20.87 17.03
C ALA A 96 -20.57 -20.55 18.08
N GLY A 97 -21.01 -20.25 19.31
CA GLY A 97 -20.11 -19.86 20.42
C GLY A 97 -19.59 -18.42 20.36
N VAL A 98 -19.96 -17.66 19.33
CA VAL A 98 -19.54 -16.27 19.13
C VAL A 98 -20.65 -15.33 19.59
N VAL A 99 -20.28 -14.38 20.45
CA VAL A 99 -21.14 -13.27 20.88
C VAL A 99 -20.51 -11.97 20.41
N VAL A 100 -21.32 -11.08 19.85
CA VAL A 100 -20.88 -9.76 19.39
C VAL A 100 -21.56 -8.69 20.23
N SER A 101 -20.79 -7.81 20.86
CA SER A 101 -21.32 -6.68 21.62
C SER A 101 -21.13 -5.39 20.82
N THR A 102 -22.23 -4.69 20.52
CA THR A 102 -22.21 -3.40 19.81
C THR A 102 -21.93 -2.23 20.78
N PRO A 103 -21.44 -1.08 20.28
CA PRO A 103 -21.36 0.15 21.07
C PRO A 103 -22.76 0.55 21.58
N GLY A 104 -23.04 0.32 22.87
CA GLY A 104 -24.40 0.46 23.44
C GLY A 104 -24.90 -0.76 24.23
N HIS A 105 -24.12 -1.85 24.30
CA HIS A 105 -24.33 -3.03 25.18
C HIS A 105 -25.44 -4.00 24.77
N THR A 106 -25.79 -4.08 23.49
CA THR A 106 -26.59 -5.23 23.00
C THR A 106 -25.65 -6.38 22.66
N GLU A 107 -25.79 -7.52 23.34
CA GLU A 107 -25.15 -8.77 22.95
C GLU A 107 -25.95 -9.44 21.84
N LEU A 108 -25.29 -9.74 20.72
CA LEU A 108 -25.84 -10.42 19.56
C LEU A 108 -25.23 -11.82 19.47
N SER A 109 -26.06 -12.83 19.24
CA SER A 109 -25.62 -14.21 19.04
C SER A 109 -26.40 -14.89 17.91
N GLY A 110 -25.82 -15.93 17.31
CA GLY A 110 -26.50 -16.70 16.26
C GLY A 110 -26.97 -15.83 15.09
N GLU A 111 -28.26 -15.92 14.74
CA GLU A 111 -28.86 -15.17 13.63
C GLU A 111 -28.92 -13.66 13.88
N GLN A 112 -28.86 -13.20 15.14
CA GLN A 112 -28.86 -11.76 15.45
C GLN A 112 -27.63 -11.04 14.88
N ILE A 113 -26.54 -11.77 14.64
CA ILE A 113 -25.31 -11.26 14.02
C ILE A 113 -25.55 -10.87 12.55
N ASN A 114 -26.60 -11.40 11.90
CA ASN A 114 -26.89 -11.09 10.50
C ASN A 114 -27.16 -9.60 10.23
N GLY A 115 -27.65 -8.88 11.24
CA GLY A 115 -27.97 -7.45 11.16
C GLY A 115 -26.81 -6.51 11.54
N LEU A 116 -25.58 -7.01 11.64
CA LEU A 116 -24.44 -6.15 11.98
C LEU A 116 -24.27 -5.03 10.96
N GLU A 117 -24.25 -3.79 11.46
CA GLU A 117 -24.05 -2.62 10.63
C GLU A 117 -22.55 -2.41 10.35
N PRO A 118 -22.17 -2.21 9.08
CA PRO A 118 -20.80 -1.89 8.71
C PRO A 118 -20.36 -0.55 9.32
N GLY A 119 -19.06 -0.43 9.62
CA GLY A 119 -18.50 0.75 10.28
C GLY A 119 -18.66 0.79 11.80
N SER A 120 -19.43 -0.13 12.39
CA SER A 120 -19.48 -0.33 13.84
C SER A 120 -18.22 -1.04 14.34
N ALA A 121 -17.53 -0.44 15.32
CA ALA A 121 -16.47 -1.11 16.05
C ALA A 121 -17.10 -2.02 17.10
N VAL A 122 -17.09 -3.33 16.87
CA VAL A 122 -17.74 -4.30 17.76
C VAL A 122 -16.71 -5.05 18.60
N THR A 123 -17.15 -5.58 19.73
CA THR A 123 -16.37 -6.55 20.50
C THR A 123 -16.84 -7.95 20.17
N VAL A 124 -15.92 -8.81 19.74
CA VAL A 124 -16.19 -10.22 19.45
C VAL A 124 -15.72 -11.05 20.64
N THR A 125 -16.61 -11.84 21.23
CA THR A 125 -16.31 -12.76 22.32
C THR A 125 -16.52 -14.20 21.85
N LEU A 126 -15.52 -15.05 22.07
CA LEU A 126 -15.65 -16.50 21.97
C LEU A 126 -15.91 -17.06 23.37
N ARG A 127 -17.07 -17.67 23.59
CA ARG A 127 -17.50 -18.18 24.92
C ARG A 127 -17.27 -19.67 25.13
N ASP A 128 -17.02 -20.43 24.07
CA ASP A 128 -16.89 -21.89 24.12
C ASP A 128 -15.45 -22.37 24.35
N GLY A 129 -14.63 -21.54 25.01
CA GLY A 129 -13.23 -21.84 25.29
C GLY A 129 -12.27 -21.55 24.15
N VAL A 130 -11.05 -21.12 24.50
CA VAL A 130 -9.92 -20.89 23.59
C VAL A 130 -8.72 -21.64 24.13
N SER A 131 -8.05 -22.41 23.26
CA SER A 131 -6.83 -23.11 23.64
C SER A 131 -5.70 -22.92 22.65
N PHE A 132 -4.48 -22.90 23.17
CA PHE A 132 -3.23 -22.88 22.40
C PHE A 132 -2.44 -24.12 22.76
N ASN A 133 -2.16 -24.98 21.77
CA ASN A 133 -1.39 -26.19 21.97
C ASN A 133 0.06 -25.99 21.53
N PHE A 134 0.95 -25.71 22.47
CA PHE A 134 2.38 -25.51 22.20
C PHE A 134 3.16 -26.83 22.04
N GLY A 135 2.47 -27.97 22.01
CA GLY A 135 3.03 -29.31 21.83
C GLY A 135 3.64 -29.89 23.11
N SER A 136 3.73 -31.22 23.16
CA SER A 136 4.19 -31.98 24.33
C SER A 136 5.62 -31.65 24.76
N THR A 137 6.48 -31.20 23.84
CA THR A 137 7.84 -30.70 24.16
C THR A 137 7.82 -29.51 25.14
N ASN A 138 6.71 -28.79 25.19
CA ASN A 138 6.50 -27.67 26.09
C ASN A 138 5.56 -28.00 27.25
N ALA A 139 5.29 -29.27 27.53
CA ALA A 139 4.42 -29.70 28.62
C ALA A 139 4.94 -29.27 30.00
N ASN A 140 4.01 -28.91 30.89
CA ASN A 140 4.27 -28.53 32.29
C ASN A 140 5.25 -27.37 32.51
N LYS A 141 5.52 -26.55 31.48
CA LYS A 141 6.42 -25.39 31.56
C LYS A 141 5.64 -24.13 31.91
N THR A 142 6.25 -23.26 32.71
CA THR A 142 5.75 -21.90 32.90
C THR A 142 6.19 -21.04 31.72
N ILE A 143 5.24 -20.32 31.12
CA ILE A 143 5.46 -19.40 30.01
C ILE A 143 4.69 -18.09 30.25
N THR A 144 5.16 -17.01 29.68
CA THR A 144 4.51 -15.70 29.71
C THR A 144 3.84 -15.42 28.37
N LEU A 145 2.52 -15.24 28.36
CA LEU A 145 1.75 -14.84 27.18
C LEU A 145 1.60 -13.31 27.17
N ALA A 146 1.92 -12.64 26.05
CA ALA A 146 1.65 -11.22 25.87
C ALA A 146 0.46 -11.00 24.94
N PHE A 147 -0.53 -10.27 25.44
CA PHE A 147 -1.74 -9.93 24.71
C PHE A 147 -1.63 -8.52 24.11
N PRO A 148 -2.03 -8.33 22.84
CA PRO A 148 -2.06 -7.03 22.21
C PRO A 148 -3.18 -6.17 22.80
N LYS A 149 -3.15 -4.86 22.54
CA LYS A 149 -4.07 -3.86 23.12
C LYS A 149 -5.56 -4.05 22.82
N ASN A 150 -5.90 -4.99 21.96
CA ASN A 150 -7.27 -5.28 21.56
C ASN A 150 -7.67 -6.76 21.78
N VAL A 151 -6.85 -7.60 22.41
CA VAL A 151 -7.23 -8.98 22.70
C VAL A 151 -7.13 -9.22 24.19
N SER A 152 -8.16 -9.83 24.79
CA SER A 152 -8.16 -10.26 26.19
C SER A 152 -8.64 -11.70 26.30
N ALA A 153 -8.38 -12.35 27.43
CA ALA A 153 -8.89 -13.69 27.71
C ALA A 153 -9.25 -13.86 29.19
N ALA A 154 -10.22 -14.73 29.47
CA ALA A 154 -10.70 -14.98 30.83
C ALA A 154 -11.03 -16.45 31.05
N GLY A 155 -11.13 -16.85 32.32
CA GLY A 155 -11.39 -18.22 32.71
C GLY A 155 -10.22 -19.16 32.43
N LEU A 156 -9.00 -18.75 32.79
CA LEU A 156 -7.82 -19.62 32.72
C LEU A 156 -8.10 -20.94 33.45
N ALA A 157 -7.92 -22.06 32.74
CA ALA A 157 -8.17 -23.38 33.29
C ALA A 157 -7.27 -23.67 34.50
N ASP A 158 -7.77 -24.42 35.50
CA ASP A 158 -7.01 -24.69 36.73
C ASP A 158 -5.67 -25.39 36.48
N ALA A 159 -5.62 -26.29 35.49
CA ALA A 159 -4.39 -26.97 35.08
C ALA A 159 -3.32 -26.00 34.53
N ASN A 160 -3.73 -24.80 34.13
CA ASN A 160 -2.85 -23.78 33.56
C ASN A 160 -2.44 -22.67 34.52
N LYS A 161 -2.93 -22.71 35.77
CA LYS A 161 -2.52 -21.77 36.81
C LYS A 161 -1.10 -22.11 37.28
N VAL A 162 -0.28 -21.08 37.50
CA VAL A 162 1.06 -21.23 38.09
C VAL A 162 0.95 -21.49 39.60
N SER A 163 -0.07 -20.92 40.25
CA SER A 163 -0.40 -21.11 41.67
C SER A 163 -1.90 -20.89 41.95
N ALA A 164 -2.37 -21.19 43.16
CA ALA A 164 -3.77 -21.00 43.55
C ALA A 164 -4.25 -19.53 43.50
N THR A 165 -3.33 -18.57 43.56
CA THR A 165 -3.62 -17.13 43.51
C THR A 165 -3.33 -16.51 42.13
N SER A 166 -3.02 -17.33 41.12
CA SER A 166 -2.78 -16.84 39.76
C SER A 166 -4.02 -16.13 39.21
N GLU A 167 -3.78 -15.05 38.46
CA GLU A 167 -4.83 -14.37 37.69
C GLU A 167 -5.55 -15.38 36.77
N THR A 168 -6.87 -15.24 36.68
CA THR A 168 -7.70 -16.09 35.82
C THR A 168 -8.09 -15.41 34.51
N SER A 169 -7.67 -14.16 34.33
CA SER A 169 -7.95 -13.34 33.16
C SER A 169 -6.75 -12.45 32.86
N VAL A 170 -6.69 -11.99 31.61
CA VAL A 170 -5.66 -11.06 31.12
C VAL A 170 -6.35 -9.99 30.28
N ASP A 171 -6.16 -8.74 30.70
CA ASP A 171 -6.69 -7.58 29.98
C ASP A 171 -5.89 -7.30 28.71
N ALA A 172 -6.53 -6.55 27.81
CA ALA A 172 -5.90 -6.17 26.56
C ALA A 172 -4.66 -5.30 26.79
N GLY A 173 -3.57 -5.64 26.11
CA GLY A 173 -2.28 -4.96 26.26
C GLY A 173 -1.50 -5.36 27.51
N LYS A 174 -1.86 -6.47 28.17
CA LYS A 174 -1.17 -7.00 29.35
C LYS A 174 -0.55 -8.37 29.07
N THR A 175 0.18 -8.87 30.06
CA THR A 175 0.83 -10.18 30.01
C THR A 175 0.32 -11.06 31.14
N ILE A 176 0.28 -12.37 30.93
CA ILE A 176 -0.07 -13.36 31.96
C ILE A 176 0.93 -14.51 31.98
N GLN A 177 1.34 -14.93 33.17
CA GLN A 177 2.13 -16.16 33.36
C GLN A 177 1.19 -17.35 33.54
N VAL A 178 1.44 -18.40 32.76
CA VAL A 178 0.65 -19.63 32.74
C VAL A 178 1.57 -20.84 32.80
N LYS A 179 1.06 -21.95 33.28
CA LYS A 179 1.70 -23.26 33.16
C LYS A 179 1.03 -24.02 32.02
N THR A 180 1.78 -24.61 31.10
CA THR A 180 1.19 -25.51 30.10
C THR A 180 0.78 -26.84 30.75
N ASP A 181 -0.25 -27.50 30.22
CA ASP A 181 -0.66 -28.81 30.73
C ASP A 181 0.31 -29.94 30.31
N LYS A 182 -0.04 -31.20 30.62
CA LYS A 182 0.75 -32.38 30.25
C LYS A 182 0.97 -32.58 28.75
N ASN A 183 0.18 -31.91 27.91
CA ASN A 183 0.25 -31.97 26.45
C ASN A 183 0.83 -30.68 25.85
N GLY A 184 1.20 -29.69 26.68
CA GLY A 184 1.65 -28.39 26.21
C GLY A 184 0.52 -27.39 25.91
N VAL A 185 -0.71 -27.66 26.37
CA VAL A 185 -1.90 -26.85 26.08
C VAL A 185 -2.12 -25.80 27.17
N VAL A 186 -2.52 -24.60 26.76
CA VAL A 186 -3.08 -23.55 27.62
C VAL A 186 -4.50 -23.24 27.18
N SER A 187 -5.44 -23.24 28.12
CA SER A 187 -6.86 -23.04 27.85
C SER A 187 -7.47 -21.90 28.69
N PHE A 188 -8.30 -21.10 28.04
CA PHE A 188 -9.14 -20.06 28.63
C PHE A 188 -10.60 -20.41 28.36
N GLY A 189 -11.50 -20.05 29.26
CA GLY A 189 -12.95 -20.20 29.07
C GLY A 189 -13.50 -19.24 28.03
N SER A 190 -12.88 -18.07 27.85
CA SER A 190 -13.25 -17.12 26.80
C SER A 190 -12.10 -16.26 26.33
N ALA A 191 -12.23 -15.71 25.13
CA ALA A 191 -11.37 -14.65 24.63
C ALA A 191 -12.20 -13.58 23.92
N GLN A 192 -11.73 -12.33 23.99
CA GLN A 192 -12.36 -11.19 23.33
C GLN A 192 -11.39 -10.52 22.37
N VAL A 193 -11.91 -10.04 21.25
CA VAL A 193 -11.23 -9.13 20.34
C VAL A 193 -12.03 -7.84 20.27
N LEU A 194 -11.41 -6.76 20.73
CA LEU A 194 -11.97 -5.41 20.76
C LEU A 194 -11.79 -4.72 19.41
N ASN A 195 -12.69 -3.78 19.12
CA ASN A 195 -12.62 -2.92 17.93
C ASN A 195 -12.56 -3.71 16.61
N VAL A 196 -13.27 -4.83 16.52
CA VAL A 196 -13.39 -5.60 15.28
C VAL A 196 -14.21 -4.79 14.29
N LYS A 197 -13.64 -4.58 13.09
CA LYS A 197 -14.31 -3.85 12.01
C LYS A 197 -15.28 -4.77 11.28
N VAL A 198 -16.51 -4.30 11.09
CA VAL A 198 -17.51 -4.94 10.22
C VAL A 198 -17.52 -4.21 8.88
N VAL A 199 -17.45 -4.95 7.78
CA VAL A 199 -17.56 -4.39 6.43
C VAL A 199 -18.72 -4.96 5.62
N GLU A 200 -19.31 -4.13 4.76
CA GLU A 200 -20.29 -4.51 3.77
C GLU A 200 -19.58 -5.00 2.50
N THR A 201 -19.54 -6.32 2.29
CA THR A 201 -18.81 -6.91 1.15
C THR A 201 -19.55 -6.76 -0.18
N SER A 202 -20.83 -6.40 -0.16
CA SER A 202 -21.61 -6.08 -1.36
C SER A 202 -21.37 -4.65 -1.86
N ASP A 203 -20.76 -3.79 -1.05
CA ASP A 203 -20.50 -2.40 -1.44
C ASP A 203 -19.18 -2.28 -2.20
N VAL A 204 -19.28 -2.09 -3.51
CA VAL A 204 -18.13 -1.93 -4.43
C VAL A 204 -17.78 -0.47 -4.71
N ARG A 205 -18.37 0.49 -4.00
CA ARG A 205 -18.13 1.93 -4.24
C ARG A 205 -16.73 2.32 -3.77
N ALA A 206 -15.96 2.91 -4.68
CA ALA A 206 -14.67 3.51 -4.38
C ALA A 206 -14.81 4.73 -3.46
N VAL A 207 -13.74 5.06 -2.72
CA VAL A 207 -13.61 6.35 -2.02
C VAL A 207 -12.94 7.36 -2.94
N SER A 208 -13.37 8.61 -2.89
CA SER A 208 -12.78 9.71 -3.63
C SER A 208 -12.77 10.99 -2.79
N PHE A 209 -11.82 11.88 -3.08
CA PHE A 209 -11.81 13.22 -2.52
C PHE A 209 -12.61 14.17 -3.40
N TYR A 210 -13.28 15.13 -2.77
CA TYR A 210 -14.11 16.12 -3.42
C TYR A 210 -13.73 17.52 -2.92
N ASP A 211 -13.74 18.48 -3.84
CA ASP A 211 -13.73 19.90 -3.49
C ASP A 211 -15.14 20.28 -3.02
N ILE A 212 -15.24 20.78 -1.78
CA ILE A 212 -16.52 21.03 -1.11
C ILE A 212 -17.36 22.07 -1.87
N GLN A 213 -16.70 23.07 -2.47
CA GLN A 213 -17.39 24.16 -3.16
C GLN A 213 -17.97 23.72 -4.50
N THR A 214 -17.21 22.92 -5.26
CA THR A 214 -17.60 22.52 -6.62
C THR A 214 -18.29 21.16 -6.67
N GLY A 215 -18.18 20.35 -5.62
CA GLY A 215 -18.67 18.97 -5.57
C GLY A 215 -17.94 18.01 -6.52
N LYS A 216 -16.84 18.45 -7.16
CA LYS A 216 -16.10 17.65 -8.13
C LYS A 216 -15.03 16.80 -7.46
N THR A 217 -14.76 15.64 -8.04
CA THR A 217 -13.65 14.78 -7.61
C THR A 217 -12.32 15.47 -7.82
N VAL A 218 -11.39 15.26 -6.89
CA VAL A 218 -10.07 15.89 -6.88
C VAL A 218 -9.00 14.80 -6.76
N GLU A 219 -8.10 14.76 -7.74
CA GLU A 219 -6.95 13.84 -7.74
C GLU A 219 -5.68 14.50 -7.18
N ASN A 220 -5.61 15.84 -7.25
CA ASN A 220 -4.51 16.65 -6.70
C ASN A 220 -5.08 17.94 -6.10
N GLY A 221 -4.76 18.18 -4.83
CA GLY A 221 -5.25 19.33 -4.08
C GLY A 221 -4.26 20.49 -4.04
N THR A 222 -4.80 21.68 -3.80
CA THR A 222 -4.04 22.90 -3.53
C THR A 222 -4.61 23.59 -2.30
N LEU A 223 -3.74 24.01 -1.39
CA LEU A 223 -4.08 24.84 -0.24
C LEU A 223 -3.23 26.10 -0.22
N SER A 224 -3.75 27.15 0.40
CA SER A 224 -3.00 28.37 0.67
C SER A 224 -3.11 28.69 2.14
N ILE A 225 -1.98 28.95 2.78
CA ILE A 225 -1.90 29.47 4.16
C ILE A 225 -0.99 30.70 4.19
N VAL A 226 -1.05 31.46 5.28
CA VAL A 226 -0.22 32.67 5.47
C VAL A 226 0.63 32.45 6.71
N ALA A 227 1.96 32.53 6.56
CA ALA A 227 2.87 32.49 7.69
C ALA A 227 2.96 33.86 8.37
N GLY A 228 3.08 33.84 9.70
CA GLY A 228 3.35 35.03 10.50
C GLY A 228 4.82 35.43 10.48
N SER A 229 5.22 36.25 11.45
CA SER A 229 6.61 36.72 11.59
C SER A 229 7.61 35.57 11.59
N ASN A 230 8.77 35.79 10.94
CA ASN A 230 9.83 34.78 10.75
C ASN A 230 9.38 33.52 9.99
N ALA A 231 8.41 33.66 9.08
CA ALA A 231 7.82 32.56 8.32
C ALA A 231 7.26 31.44 9.23
N ARG A 232 6.72 31.80 10.39
CA ARG A 232 6.19 30.81 11.34
C ARG A 232 4.72 30.52 11.04
N ALA A 233 4.37 29.25 10.91
CA ALA A 233 3.00 28.77 10.72
C ALA A 233 2.67 27.65 11.72
N ASN A 234 1.40 27.28 11.85
CA ASN A 234 0.95 26.20 12.72
C ASN A 234 0.27 25.08 11.93
N VAL A 235 0.52 23.81 12.28
CA VAL A 235 -0.09 22.64 11.63
C VAL A 235 -1.63 22.68 11.64
N GLN A 236 -2.23 23.33 12.64
CA GLN A 236 -3.68 23.48 12.72
C GLN A 236 -4.24 24.36 11.59
N GLU A 237 -3.47 25.32 11.06
CA GLU A 237 -3.88 26.15 9.93
C GLU A 237 -4.03 25.31 8.67
N ILE A 238 -3.12 24.35 8.45
CA ILE A 238 -3.20 23.39 7.34
C ILE A 238 -4.42 22.48 7.51
N VAL A 239 -4.64 21.94 8.71
CA VAL A 239 -5.80 21.08 8.99
C VAL A 239 -7.10 21.84 8.73
N ASN A 240 -7.22 23.08 9.20
CA ASN A 240 -8.39 23.91 9.01
C ASN A 240 -8.61 24.24 7.52
N ALA A 241 -7.56 24.63 6.80
CA ALA A 241 -7.63 24.93 5.38
C ALA A 241 -8.03 23.68 4.55
N PHE A 242 -7.49 22.52 4.90
CA PHE A 242 -7.86 21.25 4.29
C PHE A 242 -9.34 20.93 4.51
N ASN A 243 -9.79 20.92 5.76
CA ASN A 243 -11.17 20.58 6.11
C ASN A 243 -12.19 21.60 5.57
N ALA A 244 -11.78 22.84 5.31
CA ALA A 244 -12.63 23.86 4.70
C ALA A 244 -12.81 23.67 3.19
N LYS A 245 -11.86 23.01 2.51
CA LYS A 245 -11.85 22.89 1.05
C LYS A 245 -12.14 21.48 0.55
N TYR A 246 -11.69 20.47 1.29
CA TYR A 246 -11.73 19.08 0.85
C TYR A 246 -12.49 18.19 1.82
N GLN A 247 -13.20 17.23 1.24
CA GLN A 247 -13.81 16.11 1.95
C GLN A 247 -13.56 14.83 1.18
N ALA A 248 -13.80 13.68 1.83
CA ALA A 248 -13.79 12.38 1.17
C ALA A 248 -15.12 11.67 1.39
N SER A 249 -15.59 10.97 0.35
CA SER A 249 -16.86 10.25 0.34
C SER A 249 -16.75 9.01 -0.55
N GLN A 250 -17.60 8.00 -0.32
CA GLN A 250 -17.78 6.94 -1.30
C GLN A 250 -18.54 7.46 -2.53
N LEU A 251 -18.22 6.96 -3.73
CA LEU A 251 -18.80 7.40 -5.00
C LEU A 251 -20.34 7.35 -4.96
N ASN A 252 -20.99 8.38 -5.52
CA ASN A 252 -22.45 8.63 -5.45
C ASN A 252 -23.00 9.03 -4.07
N ASN A 253 -22.13 9.35 -3.10
CA ASN A 253 -22.51 9.94 -1.80
C ASN A 253 -21.79 11.27 -1.54
N ALA A 254 -21.64 12.11 -2.56
CA ALA A 254 -20.78 13.31 -2.55
C ALA A 254 -21.14 14.38 -1.49
N ASN A 255 -22.29 14.25 -0.80
CA ASN A 255 -22.79 15.21 0.19
C ASN A 255 -22.77 14.67 1.63
N SER A 256 -22.10 13.55 1.88
CA SER A 256 -21.99 12.99 3.24
C SER A 256 -20.63 12.35 3.48
N ASN A 257 -20.00 12.74 4.58
CA ASN A 257 -18.79 12.14 5.15
C ASN A 257 -19.10 11.00 6.14
N ALA A 258 -20.38 10.66 6.34
CA ALA A 258 -20.84 9.74 7.38
C ALA A 258 -20.20 8.34 7.31
N ASN A 259 -19.75 7.92 6.13
CA ASN A 259 -19.20 6.60 5.86
C ASN A 259 -17.72 6.59 5.46
N VAL A 260 -17.01 7.72 5.59
CA VAL A 260 -15.58 7.80 5.26
C VAL A 260 -14.84 8.53 6.38
N ARG A 261 -13.76 7.91 6.86
CA ARG A 261 -12.86 8.49 7.85
C ARG A 261 -11.61 9.01 7.16
N LEU A 262 -11.28 10.27 7.41
CA LEU A 262 -9.93 10.78 7.13
C LEU A 262 -9.00 10.29 8.24
N THR A 263 -7.89 9.67 7.87
CA THR A 263 -6.98 9.07 8.87
C THR A 263 -5.94 10.09 9.37
N ASP A 264 -5.60 11.07 8.54
CA ASP A 264 -4.42 11.91 8.73
C ASP A 264 -4.73 13.42 8.77
N ASN A 265 -6.00 13.81 8.88
CA ASN A 265 -6.45 15.22 8.90
C ASN A 265 -6.44 15.84 10.32
N ASN A 266 -5.42 15.54 11.12
CA ASN A 266 -5.26 16.09 12.46
C ASN A 266 -3.84 16.63 12.67
N ALA A 267 -3.67 17.48 13.69
CA ALA A 267 -2.40 18.17 13.96
C ALA A 267 -1.20 17.21 14.12
N GLN A 268 -1.39 16.08 14.80
CA GLN A 268 -0.33 15.10 15.04
C GLN A 268 0.11 14.40 13.74
N ALA A 269 -0.84 14.03 12.89
CA ALA A 269 -0.56 13.41 11.60
C ALA A 269 0.11 14.39 10.64
N VAL A 270 -0.37 15.64 10.56
CA VAL A 270 0.27 16.69 9.75
C VAL A 270 1.69 16.97 10.23
N ALA A 271 1.92 17.05 11.55
CA ALA A 271 3.26 17.21 12.09
C ALA A 271 4.19 16.04 11.71
N THR A 272 3.68 14.81 11.70
CA THR A 272 4.44 13.62 11.23
C THR A 272 4.80 13.75 9.76
N MET A 273 3.88 14.17 8.89
CA MET A 273 4.14 14.39 7.46
C MET A 273 5.17 15.49 7.20
N LEU A 274 5.19 16.54 8.01
CA LEU A 274 6.17 17.63 7.93
C LEU A 274 7.56 17.16 8.39
N ARG A 275 7.64 16.45 9.52
CA ARG A 275 8.92 15.88 10.00
C ARG A 275 9.52 14.89 9.01
N ALA A 276 8.69 14.09 8.31
CA ALA A 276 9.14 13.22 7.22
C ALA A 276 9.76 14.00 6.04
N GLN A 277 9.52 15.31 5.95
CA GLN A 277 10.13 16.22 4.99
C GLN A 277 11.30 17.03 5.57
N ASN A 278 11.78 16.68 6.76
CA ASN A 278 12.80 17.42 7.53
C ASN A 278 12.38 18.85 7.89
N ILE A 279 11.08 19.06 8.11
CA ILE A 279 10.55 20.30 8.67
C ILE A 279 10.27 20.05 10.15
N ASP A 280 11.03 20.73 11.01
CA ASP A 280 10.87 20.62 12.45
C ASP A 280 9.55 21.26 12.90
N VAL A 281 8.81 20.52 13.73
CA VAL A 281 7.55 20.95 14.33
C VAL A 281 7.65 20.83 15.83
N ASP A 282 7.45 21.94 16.54
CA ASP A 282 7.51 21.99 18.00
C ASP A 282 6.30 21.30 18.67
N ALA A 283 6.31 21.21 20.00
CA ALA A 283 5.28 20.54 20.77
C ALA A 283 3.90 21.23 20.68
N GLN A 284 3.88 22.53 20.34
CA GLN A 284 2.68 23.33 20.14
C GLN A 284 2.21 23.32 18.67
N GLY A 285 2.89 22.59 17.80
CA GLY A 285 2.52 22.44 16.40
C GLY A 285 3.02 23.57 15.49
N TYR A 286 3.90 24.45 15.96
CA TYR A 286 4.48 25.49 15.11
C TYR A 286 5.72 24.98 14.37
N PHE A 287 5.94 25.54 13.19
CA PHE A 287 7.08 25.25 12.34
C PHE A 287 7.49 26.49 11.53
N THR A 288 8.75 26.51 11.07
CA THR A 288 9.18 27.49 10.06
C THR A 288 8.75 26.98 8.69
N ALA A 289 7.76 27.65 8.11
CA ALA A 289 7.10 27.22 6.90
C ALA A 289 7.93 27.57 5.66
N PRO A 290 8.21 26.61 4.77
CA PRO A 290 8.71 26.90 3.43
C PRO A 290 7.62 27.59 2.58
N ALA A 291 8.02 28.29 1.52
CA ALA A 291 7.10 28.94 0.58
C ALA A 291 6.14 27.93 -0.11
N SER A 292 6.56 26.67 -0.23
CA SER A 292 5.72 25.58 -0.71
C SER A 292 6.10 24.26 -0.03
N LEU A 293 5.11 23.42 0.27
CA LEU A 293 5.28 22.07 0.79
C LEU A 293 4.23 21.11 0.21
N SER A 294 4.49 19.81 0.27
CA SER A 294 3.58 18.78 -0.24
C SER A 294 3.15 17.84 0.88
N LEU A 295 1.85 17.60 1.02
CA LEU A 295 1.28 16.65 1.98
C LEU A 295 0.46 15.60 1.25
N THR A 296 0.19 14.46 1.87
CA THR A 296 -0.69 13.44 1.29
C THR A 296 -1.67 12.99 2.36
N PHE A 297 -2.96 13.27 2.13
CA PHE A 297 -4.03 12.93 3.06
C PHE A 297 -4.70 11.63 2.61
N HIS A 298 -5.07 10.78 3.57
CA HIS A 298 -5.72 9.50 3.30
C HIS A 298 -7.14 9.46 3.85
N ALA A 299 -7.98 8.73 3.14
CA ALA A 299 -9.36 8.46 3.49
C ALA A 299 -9.62 6.95 3.42
N GLU A 300 -10.43 6.45 4.33
CA GLU A 300 -10.83 5.04 4.41
C GLU A 300 -12.34 4.94 4.63
N SER A 301 -13.02 4.14 3.82
CA SER A 301 -14.42 3.84 4.01
C SER A 301 -14.62 3.04 5.30
N THR A 302 -15.55 3.49 6.14
CA THR A 302 -15.99 2.72 7.29
C THR A 302 -16.88 1.56 6.86
N GLN A 303 -17.42 1.58 5.64
CA GLN A 303 -18.35 0.59 5.13
C GLN A 303 -17.66 -0.60 4.48
N ASN A 304 -16.69 -0.37 3.58
CA ASN A 304 -16.12 -1.42 2.74
C ASN A 304 -14.58 -1.46 2.71
N ASN A 305 -13.91 -0.68 3.56
CA ASN A 305 -12.44 -0.52 3.62
C ASN A 305 -11.76 0.05 2.38
N GLU A 306 -12.50 0.51 1.38
CA GLU A 306 -11.88 1.19 0.25
C GLU A 306 -11.12 2.43 0.75
N THR A 307 -9.93 2.66 0.19
CA THR A 307 -9.05 3.76 0.58
C THR A 307 -8.80 4.69 -0.59
N ALA A 308 -8.60 5.97 -0.29
CA ALA A 308 -8.13 6.96 -1.26
C ALA A 308 -7.01 7.80 -0.64
N GLN A 309 -6.21 8.40 -1.50
CA GLN A 309 -5.17 9.36 -1.11
C GLN A 309 -5.30 10.64 -1.95
N LEU A 310 -5.01 11.78 -1.34
CA LEU A 310 -4.98 13.07 -2.00
C LEU A 310 -3.63 13.75 -1.74
N PRO A 311 -2.74 13.77 -2.74
CA PRO A 311 -1.59 14.66 -2.76
C PRO A 311 -2.07 16.12 -2.75
N VAL A 312 -1.51 16.94 -1.86
CA VAL A 312 -1.86 18.35 -1.69
C VAL A 312 -0.61 19.20 -1.71
N THR A 313 -0.57 20.18 -2.60
CA THR A 313 0.44 21.24 -2.58
C THR A 313 -0.06 22.40 -1.73
N VAL A 314 0.71 22.80 -0.72
CA VAL A 314 0.39 23.92 0.15
C VAL A 314 1.31 25.09 -0.20
N SER A 315 0.73 26.17 -0.70
CA SER A 315 1.40 27.44 -0.92
C SER A 315 1.36 28.27 0.37
N VAL A 316 2.50 28.81 0.79
CA VAL A 316 2.62 29.59 2.03
C VAL A 316 3.03 31.01 1.71
N THR A 317 2.08 31.94 1.81
CA THR A 317 2.38 33.38 1.73
C THR A 317 3.27 33.77 2.91
N ASN A 318 4.30 34.57 2.67
CA ASN A 318 5.36 34.91 3.63
C ASN A 318 6.13 33.68 4.17
N GLY A 319 5.98 32.52 3.53
CA GLY A 319 6.82 31.36 3.79
C GLY A 319 8.27 31.69 3.45
N LYS A 320 9.20 31.04 4.15
CA LYS A 320 10.62 31.15 3.86
C LYS A 320 10.84 30.58 2.46
N GLU A 321 11.44 31.35 1.57
CA GLU A 321 11.99 30.75 0.35
C GLU A 321 13.02 29.73 0.76
N VAL A 322 12.62 28.47 0.69
CA VAL A 322 13.54 27.36 0.71
C VAL A 322 13.86 27.12 -0.75
N THR A 323 15.08 27.44 -1.15
CA THR A 323 15.72 26.57 -2.13
C THR A 323 15.58 25.16 -1.53
N PRO A 324 14.91 24.21 -2.21
CA PRO A 324 14.87 22.84 -1.70
C PRO A 324 16.29 22.46 -1.33
N SER A 325 16.50 21.75 -0.22
CA SER A 325 17.78 21.09 0.02
C SER A 325 17.96 20.05 -1.08
N THR A 326 18.36 20.52 -2.25
CA THR A 326 18.74 19.71 -3.37
C THR A 326 20.05 19.09 -2.95
N VAL A 327 20.08 17.77 -2.86
CA VAL A 327 21.39 17.09 -2.92
C VAL A 327 22.07 17.54 -4.22
N ASP A 328 23.38 17.78 -4.17
CA ASP A 328 24.14 18.07 -5.38
C ASP A 328 23.78 17.02 -6.43
N SER A 329 23.46 17.49 -7.64
CA SER A 329 23.04 16.60 -8.71
C SER A 329 23.60 17.06 -10.04
N VAL A 330 23.85 16.09 -10.90
CA VAL A 330 24.35 16.30 -12.25
C VAL A 330 23.42 15.59 -13.22
N SER A 331 23.07 16.29 -14.31
CA SER A 331 22.32 15.69 -15.40
C SER A 331 23.25 14.86 -16.27
N LYS A 332 23.00 13.55 -16.34
CA LYS A 332 23.80 12.59 -17.10
C LYS A 332 22.97 11.99 -18.23
N ARG A 333 23.51 12.01 -19.45
CA ARG A 333 22.88 11.37 -20.62
C ARG A 333 23.12 9.87 -20.61
N ILE A 334 22.04 9.10 -20.80
CA ILE A 334 22.09 7.65 -20.93
C ILE A 334 22.57 7.27 -22.33
N MET A 335 23.60 6.44 -22.41
CA MET A 335 24.20 5.98 -23.66
C MET A 335 23.83 4.55 -24.03
N HIS A 336 23.10 3.84 -23.17
CA HIS A 336 22.47 2.54 -23.40
C HIS A 336 21.24 2.42 -22.50
N ASN A 337 20.12 1.84 -22.98
CA ASN A 337 18.92 1.65 -22.14
C ASN A 337 19.30 1.13 -20.75
N ALA A 338 18.86 1.86 -19.73
CA ALA A 338 19.28 1.67 -18.35
C ALA A 338 18.06 1.35 -17.48
N TYR A 339 18.10 0.21 -16.81
CA TYR A 339 17.13 -0.13 -15.77
C TYR A 339 17.53 0.48 -14.44
N TYR A 340 16.55 0.65 -13.56
CA TYR A 340 16.77 1.00 -12.18
C TYR A 340 17.06 -0.25 -11.34
N TYR A 341 17.95 -0.10 -10.37
CA TYR A 341 18.32 -1.11 -9.40
C TYR A 341 18.13 -0.57 -7.98
N ASP A 342 17.99 -1.46 -7.01
CA ASP A 342 18.06 -1.14 -5.59
C ASP A 342 19.51 -1.17 -5.08
N LYS A 343 19.69 -0.91 -3.79
CA LYS A 343 20.98 -0.93 -3.10
C LYS A 343 21.70 -2.29 -3.11
N ASP A 344 20.98 -3.38 -3.42
CA ASP A 344 21.51 -4.75 -3.48
C ASP A 344 21.74 -5.20 -4.94
N ALA A 345 21.65 -4.26 -5.90
CA ALA A 345 21.73 -4.46 -7.34
C ALA A 345 20.64 -5.39 -7.92
N LYS A 346 19.49 -5.50 -7.28
CA LYS A 346 18.30 -6.15 -7.86
C LYS A 346 17.50 -5.12 -8.65
N ARG A 347 16.91 -5.56 -9.77
CA ARG A 347 16.16 -4.67 -10.65
C ARG A 347 14.87 -4.22 -9.97
N VAL A 348 14.61 -2.91 -9.98
CA VAL A 348 13.39 -2.30 -9.44
C VAL A 348 12.41 -2.08 -10.57
N GLY A 349 11.27 -2.78 -10.52
CA GLY A 349 10.18 -2.63 -11.49
C GLY A 349 10.54 -2.94 -12.95
N THR A 350 9.69 -2.49 -13.87
CA THR A 350 9.87 -2.66 -15.32
C THR A 350 10.43 -1.42 -16.00
N ASP A 351 10.37 -0.26 -15.35
CA ASP A 351 10.76 1.04 -15.87
C ASP A 351 12.26 1.13 -16.20
N SER A 352 12.57 1.98 -17.17
CA SER A 352 13.93 2.17 -17.68
C SER A 352 14.08 3.57 -18.26
N VAL A 353 15.26 4.17 -18.08
CA VAL A 353 15.64 5.36 -18.86
C VAL A 353 16.09 4.91 -20.24
N LYS A 354 15.43 5.43 -21.28
CA LYS A 354 15.77 5.10 -22.67
C LYS A 354 17.09 5.77 -23.06
N ARG A 355 17.81 5.10 -23.96
CA ARG A 355 19.01 5.61 -24.62
C ARG A 355 18.77 7.04 -25.14
N TYR A 356 19.74 7.92 -24.88
CA TYR A 356 19.81 9.34 -25.23
C TYR A 356 18.95 10.29 -24.40
N ASN A 357 18.12 9.79 -23.49
CA ASN A 357 17.50 10.63 -22.47
C ASN A 357 18.50 10.93 -21.36
N SER A 358 18.25 12.02 -20.63
CA SER A 358 19.03 12.38 -19.45
C SER A 358 18.33 11.94 -18.16
N VAL A 359 19.12 11.76 -17.12
CA VAL A 359 18.66 11.47 -15.76
C VAL A 359 19.48 12.32 -14.78
N SER A 360 18.83 12.83 -13.74
CA SER A 360 19.53 13.51 -12.65
C SER A 360 20.06 12.48 -11.65
N VAL A 361 21.33 12.59 -11.29
CA VAL A 361 22.01 11.66 -10.39
C VAL A 361 22.95 12.40 -9.44
N LEU A 362 23.36 11.75 -8.36
CA LEU A 362 24.45 12.25 -7.52
C LEU A 362 25.76 12.37 -8.32
N PRO A 363 26.66 13.32 -8.00
CA PRO A 363 27.93 13.50 -8.71
C PRO A 363 28.85 12.28 -8.68
N ASN A 364 28.81 11.52 -7.58
CA ASN A 364 29.70 10.40 -7.33
C ASN A 364 28.98 9.06 -7.49
N THR A 365 29.69 8.06 -7.99
CA THR A 365 29.20 6.67 -8.06
C THR A 365 29.42 5.94 -6.75
N THR A 366 28.53 5.02 -6.41
CA THR A 366 28.75 4.00 -5.39
C THR A 366 29.06 2.64 -6.03
N THR A 367 29.78 1.77 -5.32
CA THR A 367 30.10 0.41 -5.81
C THR A 367 29.14 -0.59 -5.18
N ILE A 368 28.38 -1.31 -6.01
CA ILE A 368 27.45 -2.36 -5.59
C ILE A 368 27.83 -3.64 -6.34
N ASN A 369 28.11 -4.72 -5.62
CA ASN A 369 28.52 -6.02 -6.20
C ASN A 369 29.64 -5.90 -7.26
N GLY A 370 30.65 -5.06 -6.97
CA GLY A 370 31.82 -4.84 -7.84
C GLY A 370 31.57 -4.01 -9.11
N LYS A 371 30.40 -3.37 -9.24
CA LYS A 371 30.09 -2.46 -10.36
C LYS A 371 29.74 -1.07 -9.83
N ALA A 372 30.09 -0.04 -10.60
CA ALA A 372 29.78 1.34 -10.26
C ALA A 372 28.34 1.70 -10.67
N TYR A 373 27.64 2.39 -9.78
CA TYR A 373 26.28 2.89 -9.98
C TYR A 373 26.16 4.34 -9.56
N TYR A 374 25.37 5.10 -10.30
CA TYR A 374 24.88 6.41 -9.87
C TYR A 374 23.56 6.26 -9.13
N GLN A 375 23.41 6.94 -7.99
CA GLN A 375 22.12 7.07 -7.33
C GLN A 375 21.30 8.18 -8.01
N VAL A 376 20.02 7.89 -8.25
CA VAL A 376 19.11 8.79 -8.95
C VAL A 376 18.62 9.89 -8.01
N VAL A 377 18.47 11.10 -8.54
CA VAL A 377 17.91 12.25 -7.85
C VAL A 377 16.56 12.59 -8.48
N GLU A 378 15.49 12.53 -7.68
CA GLU A 378 14.13 12.90 -8.09
C GLU A 378 13.66 14.01 -7.15
N ASN A 379 13.10 15.09 -7.71
CA ASN A 379 12.59 16.24 -6.94
C ASN A 379 13.60 16.80 -5.92
N GLY A 380 14.89 16.84 -6.30
CA GLY A 380 15.97 17.35 -5.45
C GLY A 380 16.45 16.40 -4.36
N LYS A 381 15.92 15.17 -4.27
CA LYS A 381 16.33 14.19 -3.26
C LYS A 381 16.93 12.94 -3.90
N ALA A 382 17.97 12.40 -3.29
CA ALA A 382 18.47 11.08 -3.66
C ALA A 382 17.41 10.03 -3.29
N VAL A 383 17.03 9.20 -4.25
CA VAL A 383 16.08 8.10 -4.05
C VAL A 383 16.82 6.76 -4.09
N ASP A 384 16.22 5.71 -3.53
CA ASP A 384 16.78 4.33 -3.56
C ASP A 384 16.61 3.67 -4.93
N LYS A 385 17.02 4.39 -5.99
CA LYS A 385 17.12 3.91 -7.36
C LYS A 385 18.53 4.17 -7.86
N TYR A 386 19.11 3.16 -8.50
CA TYR A 386 20.48 3.19 -8.98
C TYR A 386 20.56 2.85 -10.46
N ILE A 387 21.44 3.54 -11.20
CA ILE A 387 21.72 3.28 -12.61
C ILE A 387 23.17 2.86 -12.78
N ASN A 388 23.42 1.75 -13.48
CA ASN A 388 24.76 1.27 -13.75
C ASN A 388 25.57 2.30 -14.57
N ALA A 389 26.71 2.74 -14.05
CA ALA A 389 27.54 3.78 -14.65
C ALA A 389 28.06 3.40 -16.04
N ALA A 390 28.20 2.11 -16.36
CA ALA A 390 28.60 1.65 -17.70
C ALA A 390 27.58 2.00 -18.79
N ASN A 391 26.32 2.27 -18.43
CA ASN A 391 25.30 2.76 -19.37
C ASN A 391 25.37 4.27 -19.59
N ILE A 392 26.12 5.01 -18.76
CA ILE A 392 26.27 6.47 -18.78
C ILE A 392 27.68 6.84 -19.25
N ASP A 393 28.68 6.60 -18.40
CA ASP A 393 30.08 6.97 -18.65
C ASP A 393 30.81 5.94 -19.54
N GLY A 394 30.24 4.74 -19.65
CA GLY A 394 30.79 3.65 -20.45
C GLY A 394 31.89 2.86 -19.74
N THR A 395 32.52 1.96 -20.47
CA THR A 395 33.61 1.11 -20.03
C THR A 395 34.75 1.23 -21.02
N LYS A 396 35.95 1.58 -20.53
CA LYS A 396 37.16 1.62 -21.34
C LYS A 396 37.59 0.19 -21.69
N ARG A 397 37.74 -0.12 -22.98
CA ARG A 397 38.16 -1.43 -23.48
C ARG A 397 39.27 -1.29 -24.50
N THR A 398 40.29 -2.15 -24.43
CA THR A 398 41.42 -2.14 -25.36
C THR A 398 41.16 -3.06 -26.55
N LEU A 399 41.47 -2.56 -27.76
CA LEU A 399 41.39 -3.35 -28.98
C LEU A 399 42.55 -4.35 -29.09
N LYS A 400 42.26 -5.59 -29.49
CA LYS A 400 43.25 -6.62 -29.85
C LYS A 400 43.51 -6.74 -31.35
N HIS A 401 42.63 -6.18 -32.18
CA HIS A 401 42.79 -6.08 -33.65
C HIS A 401 42.39 -4.68 -34.14
N ASN A 402 42.86 -4.30 -35.34
CA ASN A 402 42.33 -3.13 -36.03
C ASN A 402 40.82 -3.31 -36.28
N ALA A 403 40.04 -2.26 -36.09
CA ALA A 403 38.58 -2.34 -36.12
C ALA A 403 37.95 -1.22 -36.96
N TYR A 404 36.94 -1.58 -37.75
CA TYR A 404 36.07 -0.61 -38.42
C TYR A 404 34.90 -0.22 -37.51
N VAL A 405 34.38 0.99 -37.72
CA VAL A 405 33.17 1.49 -37.06
C VAL A 405 31.95 1.25 -37.95
N TYR A 406 30.90 0.66 -37.38
CA TYR A 406 29.68 0.24 -38.07
C TYR A 406 28.48 1.08 -37.65
N ALA A 407 27.56 1.33 -38.58
CA ALA A 407 26.22 1.88 -38.28
C ALA A 407 25.14 0.80 -38.26
N SER A 408 25.40 -0.33 -38.92
CA SER A 408 24.54 -1.52 -38.93
C SER A 408 25.36 -2.77 -39.30
N SER A 409 24.73 -3.94 -39.35
CA SER A 409 25.35 -5.19 -39.82
C SER A 409 25.92 -5.12 -41.23
N LYS A 410 25.41 -4.22 -42.08
CA LYS A 410 25.74 -4.15 -43.51
C LYS A 410 26.51 -2.89 -43.91
N LYS A 411 26.56 -1.86 -43.04
CA LYS A 411 27.10 -0.54 -43.38
C LYS A 411 28.10 -0.03 -42.35
N ARG A 412 29.26 0.42 -42.82
CA ARG A 412 30.24 1.17 -42.01
C ARG A 412 29.68 2.56 -41.68
N ALA A 413 29.91 3.04 -40.47
CA ALA A 413 29.46 4.37 -40.06
C ALA A 413 30.25 5.46 -40.79
N ASN A 414 31.55 5.25 -40.94
CA ASN A 414 32.50 6.15 -41.58
C ASN A 414 33.71 5.36 -42.12
N LYS A 415 34.72 6.06 -42.64
CA LYS A 415 35.97 5.46 -43.15
C LYS A 415 37.05 5.28 -42.06
N VAL A 416 36.75 5.58 -40.80
CA VAL A 416 37.72 5.52 -39.69
C VAL A 416 38.08 4.06 -39.37
N VAL A 417 39.36 3.83 -39.10
CA VAL A 417 39.91 2.55 -38.64
C VAL A 417 40.57 2.76 -37.29
N LEU A 418 39.97 2.21 -36.25
CA LEU A 418 40.55 2.18 -34.90
C LEU A 418 41.68 1.15 -34.86
N LYS A 419 42.80 1.48 -34.22
CA LYS A 419 44.02 0.67 -34.29
C LYS A 419 44.13 -0.30 -33.12
N LYS A 420 44.81 -1.43 -33.34
CA LYS A 420 45.15 -2.38 -32.27
C LYS A 420 45.85 -1.65 -31.13
N GLY A 421 45.47 -1.95 -29.89
CA GLY A 421 46.01 -1.32 -28.68
C GLY A 421 45.28 -0.04 -28.25
N GLU A 422 44.46 0.56 -29.13
CA GLU A 422 43.67 1.73 -28.79
C GLU A 422 42.60 1.39 -27.74
N VAL A 423 42.38 2.30 -26.79
CA VAL A 423 41.35 2.20 -25.76
C VAL A 423 40.11 2.92 -26.23
N VAL A 424 39.01 2.18 -26.34
CA VAL A 424 37.72 2.71 -26.80
C VAL A 424 36.70 2.60 -25.67
N THR A 425 35.97 3.68 -25.42
CA THR A 425 34.85 3.66 -24.47
C THR A 425 33.64 3.01 -25.12
N THR A 426 33.15 1.93 -24.50
CA THR A 426 31.95 1.20 -24.91
C THR A 426 30.82 1.41 -23.93
N TYR A 427 29.59 1.60 -24.41
CA TYR A 427 28.44 1.90 -23.56
C TYR A 427 27.48 0.71 -23.42
N GLY A 428 27.26 0.30 -22.18
CA GLY A 428 26.34 -0.77 -21.80
C GLY A 428 26.68 -2.15 -22.35
N ALA A 429 25.65 -2.99 -22.48
CA ALA A 429 25.77 -4.33 -23.04
C ALA A 429 25.95 -4.31 -24.57
N SER A 430 26.43 -5.42 -25.12
CA SER A 430 26.58 -5.56 -26.57
C SER A 430 25.23 -5.76 -27.26
N TYR A 431 25.08 -5.18 -28.45
CA TYR A 431 23.98 -5.42 -29.38
C TYR A 431 24.28 -6.59 -30.29
N THR A 432 23.33 -7.51 -30.43
CA THR A 432 23.35 -8.51 -31.51
C THR A 432 22.75 -7.86 -32.75
N PHE A 433 23.56 -7.71 -33.80
CA PHE A 433 23.05 -7.22 -35.09
C PHE A 433 22.45 -8.38 -35.90
N LYS A 434 21.74 -8.05 -36.99
CA LYS A 434 21.07 -9.04 -37.88
C LYS A 434 21.99 -10.12 -38.45
N ASN A 435 23.30 -9.93 -38.41
CA ASN A 435 24.30 -10.93 -38.84
C ASN A 435 24.75 -11.87 -37.70
N GLY A 436 24.07 -11.87 -36.55
CA GLY A 436 24.38 -12.68 -35.38
C GLY A 436 25.61 -12.23 -34.58
N GLN A 437 26.36 -11.25 -35.08
CA GLN A 437 27.56 -10.76 -34.39
C GLN A 437 27.20 -9.71 -33.34
N LYS A 438 27.98 -9.69 -32.26
CA LYS A 438 27.82 -8.74 -31.15
C LYS A 438 28.68 -7.49 -31.39
N TYR A 439 28.11 -6.34 -31.08
CA TYR A 439 28.75 -5.03 -31.24
C TYR A 439 28.52 -4.17 -30.00
N TYR A 440 29.53 -3.42 -29.56
CA TYR A 440 29.36 -2.37 -28.55
C TYR A 440 29.06 -1.03 -29.22
N LYS A 441 28.16 -0.23 -28.63
CA LYS A 441 28.05 1.21 -28.94
C LYS A 441 29.33 1.89 -28.47
N ILE A 442 29.91 2.74 -29.31
CA ILE A 442 31.05 3.61 -28.98
C ILE A 442 30.67 5.06 -29.22
N GLY A 443 31.47 6.01 -28.72
CA GLY A 443 31.20 7.45 -28.87
C GLY A 443 30.05 7.93 -27.98
N ASP A 444 30.27 9.05 -27.33
CA ASP A 444 29.40 9.68 -26.33
C ASP A 444 28.24 10.47 -26.96
N ASN A 445 27.89 10.19 -28.22
CA ASN A 445 26.89 10.91 -29.01
C ASN A 445 25.78 9.99 -29.57
N THR A 446 24.81 10.58 -30.27
CA THR A 446 23.65 9.87 -30.83
C THR A 446 23.93 9.09 -32.11
N ASP A 447 25.13 9.25 -32.69
CA ASP A 447 25.51 8.59 -33.94
C ASP A 447 25.48 7.07 -33.81
N LYS A 448 25.14 6.42 -34.92
CA LYS A 448 25.18 4.96 -35.03
C LYS A 448 26.62 4.51 -35.24
N THR A 449 27.37 4.41 -34.15
CA THR A 449 28.79 4.04 -34.15
C THR A 449 29.02 2.82 -33.26
N TYR A 450 29.37 1.71 -33.89
CA TYR A 450 29.47 0.41 -33.22
C TYR A 450 30.73 -0.34 -33.61
N VAL A 451 31.34 -1.05 -32.67
CA VAL A 451 32.54 -1.87 -32.92
C VAL A 451 32.28 -3.30 -32.47
N LYS A 452 32.73 -4.27 -33.28
CA LYS A 452 32.55 -5.71 -32.97
C LYS A 452 33.20 -6.07 -31.64
N VAL A 453 32.46 -6.80 -30.79
CA VAL A 453 32.95 -7.28 -29.49
C VAL A 453 34.22 -8.12 -29.66
N ALA A 454 34.28 -8.95 -30.70
CA ALA A 454 35.42 -9.82 -30.98
C ALA A 454 36.75 -9.08 -31.25
N ASN A 455 36.72 -7.76 -31.46
CA ASN A 455 37.93 -6.97 -31.64
C ASN A 455 38.52 -6.44 -30.32
N PHE A 456 37.82 -6.60 -29.19
CA PHE A 456 38.28 -6.20 -27.86
C PHE A 456 38.92 -7.36 -27.10
N ARG A 457 39.77 -7.02 -26.13
CA ARG A 457 40.34 -7.96 -25.15
C ARG A 457 39.28 -8.47 -24.17
#